data_AF-X1D3S2-F1
#
_entry.id   AF-X1D3S2-F1
#
_cell.length_a   1.000
_cell.length_b   1.000
_cell.length_c   1.000
_cell.angle_alpha   90.00
_cell.angle_beta   90.00
_cell.angle_gamma   90.00
#
_symmetry.space_group_name_H-M   'P 1'
#
loop_
_entity.id
_entity.type
_entity.pdbx_description
1 polymer ?
#
loop_
_entity_poly.entity_id
_entity_poly.type
_entity_poly.pdbx_seq_one_letter_code
_entity_poly.pdbx_strand_id
1 'polypeptide(L)'
;MKQLVINGPIDHPGANYIIRTDNRRIDLRYVGVPVSIAKILTIPSNVNPWNIEEMKQLVINGPIDHPGANYIIRTDNRRIDLRYVKNRDVIAETLVPGYIVERHLNNGDLVLFNRQPSLHRMSIMAHEVKIMDGRTFRLNLTICPPYNADFDGDEMNLHVPQSEEARTEAELLLKVQEHMLSPRFGGPIIGGIQDFISTVYQFTSKDSVYNIKDTLKLLYLGRIFDTNPDFSIIDLTPVTTDPEPKYSGKSIFSALFPKDLNLR
;
A
#
# COMPACT_ATOMS: atom_id res chain seq x y z
N MET A 1 -1.21 17.23 -10.85
CA MET A 1 -1.49 15.82 -10.49
C MET A 1 -2.49 15.26 -11.47
N LYS A 2 -2.40 13.98 -11.87
CA LYS A 2 -3.59 13.31 -12.41
C LYS A 2 -4.43 12.89 -11.21
N GLN A 3 -5.68 13.33 -11.19
CA GLN A 3 -6.60 13.08 -10.10
C GLN A 3 -7.75 12.23 -10.64
N LEU A 4 -8.07 11.16 -9.93
CA LEU A 4 -9.39 10.54 -10.05
C LEU A 4 -10.22 11.10 -8.89
N VAL A 5 -11.21 11.93 -9.21
CA VAL A 5 -12.28 12.31 -8.28
C VAL A 5 -13.41 11.31 -8.51
N ILE A 6 -13.72 10.48 -7.52
CA ILE A 6 -14.92 9.65 -7.57
C ILE A 6 -16.00 10.47 -6.85
N ASN A 7 -16.87 11.14 -7.62
CA ASN A 7 -18.00 11.91 -7.08
C ASN A 7 -19.18 11.85 -8.07
N GLY A 8 -20.36 11.39 -7.62
CA GLY A 8 -21.68 11.73 -8.17
C GLY A 8 -22.24 10.84 -9.30
N PRO A 9 -23.59 10.81 -9.48
CA PRO A 9 -24.33 9.68 -10.01
C PRO A 9 -24.25 9.51 -11.54
N ILE A 10 -24.41 8.24 -11.96
CA ILE A 10 -24.92 7.72 -13.24
C ILE A 10 -24.86 8.72 -14.40
N ASP A 11 -23.84 8.59 -15.27
CA ASP A 11 -24.00 8.89 -16.72
C ASP A 11 -22.85 8.39 -17.61
N HIS A 12 -21.83 7.76 -17.06
CA HIS A 12 -20.96 6.82 -17.78
C HIS A 12 -20.72 5.61 -16.89
N PRO A 13 -20.36 4.42 -17.41
CA PRO A 13 -20.06 3.24 -16.58
C PRO A 13 -18.71 3.43 -15.86
N GLY A 14 -18.60 4.50 -15.06
CA GLY A 14 -17.54 4.81 -14.13
C GLY A 14 -17.83 4.04 -12.86
N ALA A 15 -16.96 3.09 -12.54
CA ALA A 15 -17.08 2.30 -11.35
C ALA A 15 -16.89 3.19 -10.11
N ASN A 16 -17.82 3.11 -9.16
CA ASN A 16 -17.62 3.61 -7.81
C ASN A 16 -16.71 2.63 -7.07
N TYR A 17 -15.59 3.12 -6.54
CA TYR A 17 -14.61 2.31 -5.83
C TYR A 17 -14.78 2.50 -4.32
N ILE A 18 -15.76 1.78 -3.76
CA ILE A 18 -16.01 1.67 -2.31
C ILE A 18 -14.75 1.14 -1.63
N ILE A 19 -14.46 1.52 -0.40
CA ILE A 19 -13.37 0.88 0.35
C ILE A 19 -13.88 -0.42 0.97
N ARG A 20 -13.16 -1.53 0.77
CA ARG A 20 -13.49 -2.82 1.40
C ARG A 20 -12.38 -3.33 2.29
N THR A 21 -12.77 -3.85 3.44
CA THR A 21 -11.92 -4.53 4.43
C THR A 21 -11.93 -6.04 4.21
N ASP A 22 -11.41 -6.52 3.08
CA ASP A 22 -11.27 -7.97 2.89
C ASP A 22 -9.85 -8.50 3.10
N ASN A 23 -8.84 -7.65 3.35
CA ASN A 23 -7.46 -8.13 3.41
C ASN A 23 -6.66 -7.63 4.62
N ARG A 24 -6.54 -8.50 5.63
CA ARG A 24 -5.61 -8.43 6.77
C ARG A 24 -4.11 -8.53 6.35
N ARG A 25 -3.76 -8.17 5.10
CA ARG A 25 -2.45 -8.48 4.47
C ARG A 25 -1.82 -7.30 3.73
N ILE A 26 -2.37 -6.10 3.87
CA ILE A 26 -1.79 -4.88 3.30
C ILE A 26 -1.08 -4.15 4.43
N ASP A 27 0.21 -3.90 4.25
CA ASP A 27 1.04 -3.10 5.16
C ASP A 27 0.45 -1.67 5.28
N LEU A 28 0.74 -0.98 6.37
CA LEU A 28 0.35 0.41 6.57
C LEU A 28 0.75 1.30 5.40
N ARG A 29 1.92 1.02 4.80
CA ARG A 29 2.52 1.79 3.70
C ARG A 29 1.76 1.69 2.39
N TYR A 30 0.99 0.62 2.19
CA TYR A 30 0.40 0.31 0.90
C TYR A 30 -1.07 0.70 0.82
N VAL A 31 -1.46 1.19 -0.35
CA VAL A 31 -2.86 1.27 -0.77
C VAL A 31 -3.11 0.27 -1.89
N GLY A 32 -4.12 -0.58 -1.71
CA GLY A 32 -4.56 -1.52 -2.72
C GLY A 32 -5.28 -0.78 -3.85
N VAL A 33 -4.76 -0.84 -5.07
CA VAL A 33 -5.33 -0.20 -6.26
C VAL A 33 -5.82 -1.27 -7.24
N PRO A 34 -7.07 -1.20 -7.70
CA PRO A 34 -7.59 -2.10 -8.73
C PRO A 34 -6.85 -1.99 -10.05
N VAL A 35 -6.61 -3.13 -10.70
CA VAL A 35 -6.01 -3.19 -12.05
C VAL A 35 -6.73 -2.27 -13.06
N SER A 36 -8.05 -2.15 -12.96
CA SER A 36 -8.84 -1.26 -13.83
C SER A 36 -8.45 0.22 -13.68
N ILE A 37 -8.20 0.69 -12.45
CA ILE A 37 -7.72 2.05 -12.19
C ILE A 37 -6.26 2.22 -12.58
N ALA A 38 -5.43 1.20 -12.32
CA ALA A 38 -4.01 1.21 -12.63
C ALA A 38 -3.72 1.37 -14.13
N LYS A 39 -4.58 0.81 -14.99
CA LYS A 39 -4.52 0.99 -16.45
C LYS A 39 -4.92 2.40 -16.92
N ILE A 40 -5.76 3.09 -16.15
CA ILE A 40 -6.27 4.43 -16.50
C ILE A 40 -5.28 5.50 -16.05
N LEU A 41 -4.82 5.41 -14.81
CA LEU A 41 -3.87 6.35 -14.23
C LEU A 41 -2.47 6.05 -14.75
N THR A 42 -1.74 7.10 -15.11
CA THR A 42 -0.40 6.95 -15.66
C THR A 42 0.61 7.84 -14.97
N ILE A 43 1.87 7.40 -15.03
CA ILE A 43 3.03 8.16 -14.62
C ILE A 43 3.88 8.43 -15.86
N PRO A 44 4.27 9.69 -16.12
CA PRO A 44 5.24 9.97 -17.17
C PRO A 44 6.63 9.51 -16.71
N SER A 45 7.24 8.62 -17.48
CA SER A 45 8.59 8.14 -17.26
C SER A 45 9.48 8.57 -18.42
N ASN A 46 10.56 9.30 -18.10
CA ASN A 46 11.57 9.67 -19.08
C ASN A 46 12.32 8.43 -19.54
N VAL A 47 12.39 8.24 -20.85
CA VAL A 47 13.18 7.18 -21.48
C VAL A 47 14.65 7.54 -21.36
N ASN A 48 15.42 6.62 -20.81
CA ASN A 48 16.86 6.75 -20.60
C ASN A 48 17.55 5.41 -20.91
N PRO A 49 18.89 5.37 -20.99
CA PRO A 49 19.61 4.14 -21.33
C PRO A 49 19.38 2.98 -20.36
N TRP A 50 18.97 3.25 -19.12
CA TRP A 50 18.77 2.23 -18.09
C TRP A 50 17.38 1.58 -18.14
N ASN A 51 16.35 2.31 -18.55
CA ASN A 51 14.96 1.84 -18.56
C ASN A 51 14.37 1.62 -19.96
N ILE A 52 15.12 1.90 -21.03
CA ILE A 52 14.60 1.86 -22.40
C ILE A 52 13.95 0.53 -22.77
N GLU A 53 14.55 -0.59 -22.35
CA GLU A 53 14.03 -1.93 -22.66
C GLU A 53 12.71 -2.21 -21.95
N GLU A 54 12.60 -1.80 -20.68
CA GLU A 54 11.35 -1.86 -19.93
C GLU A 54 10.27 -1.00 -20.60
N MET A 55 10.61 0.24 -20.99
CA MET A 55 9.68 1.16 -21.64
C MET A 55 9.19 0.62 -23.00
N LYS A 56 10.07 -0.01 -23.78
CA LYS A 56 9.70 -0.69 -25.03
C LYS A 56 8.67 -1.77 -24.76
N GLN A 57 8.91 -2.62 -23.76
CA GLN A 57 7.98 -3.69 -23.41
C GLN A 57 6.59 -3.14 -23.02
N LEU A 58 6.54 -2.10 -22.17
CA LEU A 58 5.28 -1.47 -21.78
C LEU A 58 4.51 -0.89 -22.97
N VAL A 59 5.21 -0.33 -23.95
CA VAL A 59 4.62 0.16 -25.20
C VAL A 59 4.05 -0.97 -26.05
N ILE A 60 4.73 -2.11 -26.12
CA ILE A 60 4.28 -3.32 -26.84
C ILE A 60 2.99 -3.86 -26.22
N ASN A 61 2.96 -4.04 -24.90
CA ASN A 61 1.74 -4.45 -24.16
C ASN A 61 0.61 -3.45 -24.39
N GLY A 62 0.95 -2.15 -24.45
CA GLY A 62 0.02 -1.08 -24.78
C GLY A 62 -1.01 -0.82 -23.68
N PRO A 63 -2.17 -0.24 -24.02
CA PRO A 63 -3.11 0.31 -23.03
C PRO A 63 -4.06 -0.72 -22.43
N ILE A 64 -4.19 -1.91 -23.02
CA ILE A 64 -5.20 -2.91 -22.64
C ILE A 64 -4.65 -3.84 -21.56
N ASP A 65 -3.41 -4.29 -21.69
CA ASP A 65 -2.76 -5.21 -20.76
C ASP A 65 -1.98 -4.45 -19.69
N HIS A 66 -1.96 -4.98 -18.48
CA HIS A 66 -1.20 -4.42 -17.35
C HIS A 66 -0.11 -5.41 -16.95
N PRO A 67 1.16 -4.98 -16.82
CA PRO A 67 1.64 -3.61 -16.97
C PRO A 67 1.77 -3.17 -18.44
N GLY A 68 1.46 -1.90 -18.72
CA GLY A 68 1.48 -1.34 -20.07
C GLY A 68 1.60 0.18 -20.09
N ALA A 69 1.28 0.80 -21.23
CA ALA A 69 1.35 2.24 -21.42
C ALA A 69 0.21 2.76 -22.29
N ASN A 70 -0.17 4.03 -22.06
CA ASN A 70 -1.27 4.66 -22.80
C ASN A 70 -0.77 5.64 -23.86
N TYR A 71 0.31 6.37 -23.58
CA TYR A 71 0.81 7.41 -24.47
C TYR A 71 2.33 7.44 -24.54
N ILE A 72 2.84 7.94 -25.67
CA ILE A 72 4.25 8.32 -25.84
C ILE A 72 4.29 9.80 -26.21
N ILE A 73 5.20 10.55 -25.61
CA ILE A 73 5.50 11.94 -25.98
C ILE A 73 6.92 11.95 -26.55
N ARG A 74 7.03 12.41 -27.79
CA ARG A 74 8.31 12.55 -28.49
C ARG A 74 9.03 13.85 -28.08
N THR A 75 10.27 14.00 -28.52
CA THR A 75 11.08 15.20 -28.28
C THR A 75 10.51 16.48 -28.89
N ASP A 76 9.67 16.37 -29.91
CA ASP A 76 8.91 17.48 -30.52
C ASP A 76 7.60 17.81 -29.77
N ASN A 77 7.40 17.24 -28.57
CA ASN A 77 6.18 17.30 -27.76
C ASN A 77 4.93 16.70 -28.43
N ARG A 78 5.09 15.95 -29.53
CA ARG A 78 3.96 15.25 -30.15
C ARG A 78 3.57 14.05 -29.28
N ARG A 79 2.33 14.08 -28.80
CA ARG A 79 1.71 12.98 -28.03
C ARG A 79 1.07 11.96 -28.98
N ILE A 80 1.42 10.70 -28.80
CA ILE A 80 0.91 9.55 -29.56
C ILE A 80 0.08 8.68 -28.61
N ASP A 81 -1.15 8.40 -29.01
CA ASP A 81 -2.07 7.52 -28.28
C ASP A 81 -1.93 6.08 -28.77
N LEU A 82 -1.53 5.18 -27.86
CA LEU A 82 -1.25 3.77 -28.18
C LEU A 82 -2.51 2.95 -28.49
N ARG A 83 -3.71 3.47 -28.21
CA ARG A 83 -4.98 2.80 -28.53
C ARG A 83 -5.20 2.67 -30.04
N TYR A 84 -4.70 3.63 -30.83
CA TYR A 84 -4.94 3.70 -32.28
C TYR A 84 -3.74 3.27 -33.12
N VAL A 85 -2.66 2.82 -32.48
CA VAL A 85 -1.45 2.34 -33.15
C VAL A 85 -1.66 0.90 -33.62
N LYS A 86 -1.52 0.67 -34.94
CA LYS A 86 -1.70 -0.65 -35.55
C LYS A 86 -0.55 -1.62 -35.25
N ASN A 87 0.69 -1.14 -35.25
CA ASN A 87 1.88 -1.95 -35.01
C ASN A 87 2.72 -1.30 -33.91
N ARG A 88 2.65 -1.85 -32.70
CA ARG A 88 3.30 -1.29 -31.51
C ARG A 88 4.79 -1.65 -31.45
N ASP A 89 5.18 -2.79 -32.01
CA ASP A 89 6.58 -3.24 -32.05
C ASP A 89 7.46 -2.24 -32.82
N VAL A 90 6.98 -1.77 -33.97
CA VAL A 90 7.69 -0.75 -34.76
C VAL A 90 7.83 0.56 -33.99
N ILE A 91 6.79 0.99 -33.27
CA ILE A 91 6.88 2.21 -32.46
C ILE A 91 7.83 2.01 -31.29
N ALA A 92 7.81 0.84 -30.66
CA ALA A 92 8.70 0.51 -29.56
C ALA A 92 10.18 0.63 -29.99
N GLU A 93 10.53 0.13 -31.17
CA GLU A 93 11.90 0.25 -31.71
C GLU A 93 12.32 1.69 -32.01
N THR A 94 11.36 2.62 -32.20
CA THR A 94 11.66 4.04 -32.38
C THR A 94 11.86 4.81 -31.08
N LEU A 95 11.69 4.17 -29.91
CA LEU A 95 11.98 4.83 -28.63
C LEU A 95 13.48 5.17 -28.56
N VAL A 96 13.76 6.41 -28.19
CA VAL A 96 15.11 6.90 -27.93
C VAL A 96 15.13 7.70 -26.62
N PRO A 97 16.29 7.84 -25.97
CA PRO A 97 16.41 8.70 -24.80
C PRO A 97 15.89 10.12 -25.06
N GLY A 98 15.14 10.66 -24.10
CA GLY A 98 14.45 11.96 -24.23
C GLY A 98 12.97 11.86 -24.63
N TYR A 99 12.49 10.68 -25.02
CA TYR A 99 11.05 10.42 -25.11
C TYR A 99 10.46 10.25 -23.70
N ILE A 100 9.15 10.44 -23.58
CA ILE A 100 8.41 10.18 -22.35
C ILE A 100 7.35 9.12 -22.64
N VAL A 101 7.28 8.11 -21.79
CA VAL A 101 6.21 7.10 -21.83
C VAL A 101 5.27 7.35 -20.66
N GLU A 102 3.98 7.56 -20.94
CA GLU A 102 2.93 7.57 -19.93
C GLU A 102 2.51 6.13 -19.64
N ARG A 103 3.25 5.46 -18.76
CA ARG A 103 3.01 4.08 -18.33
C ARG A 103 1.91 3.98 -17.30
N HIS A 104 1.28 2.81 -17.21
CA HIS A 104 0.33 2.47 -16.14
C HIS A 104 0.98 2.58 -14.75
N LEU A 105 0.12 2.73 -13.74
CA LEU A 105 0.52 2.67 -12.34
C LEU A 105 0.92 1.24 -11.98
N ASN A 106 2.07 1.04 -11.36
CA ASN A 106 2.65 -0.25 -10.97
C ASN A 106 2.82 -0.35 -9.45
N ASN A 107 3.12 -1.56 -8.98
CA ASN A 107 3.49 -1.79 -7.58
C ASN A 107 4.68 -0.91 -7.17
N GLY A 108 4.60 -0.27 -6.01
CA GLY A 108 5.63 0.60 -5.47
C GLY A 108 5.57 2.05 -5.95
N ASP A 109 4.71 2.39 -6.93
CA ASP A 109 4.49 3.78 -7.31
C ASP A 109 3.88 4.57 -6.15
N LEU A 110 4.33 5.81 -5.97
CA LEU A 110 3.83 6.68 -4.90
C LEU A 110 2.57 7.43 -5.34
N VAL A 111 1.55 7.41 -4.48
CA VAL A 111 0.26 8.07 -4.69
C VAL A 111 -0.16 8.83 -3.44
N LEU A 112 -0.86 9.94 -3.61
CA LEU A 112 -1.50 10.65 -2.49
C LEU A 112 -2.93 10.15 -2.35
N PHE A 113 -3.29 9.78 -1.14
CA PHE A 113 -4.61 9.26 -0.80
C PHE A 113 -5.28 10.16 0.23
N ASN A 114 -6.53 10.54 -0.04
CA ASN A 114 -7.29 11.44 0.84
C ASN A 114 -8.77 11.09 0.91
N ARG A 115 -9.37 11.42 2.06
CA ARG A 115 -10.82 11.42 2.27
C ARG A 115 -11.34 12.85 2.36
N GLN A 116 -12.48 13.12 1.72
CA GLN A 116 -13.19 14.39 1.88
C GLN A 116 -14.22 14.29 3.02
N PRO A 117 -14.45 15.36 3.80
CA PRO A 117 -13.69 16.62 3.83
C PRO A 117 -12.33 16.46 4.50
N SER A 118 -11.31 17.17 4.00
CA SER A 118 -9.96 17.13 4.58
C SER A 118 -9.82 18.18 5.68
N LEU A 119 -10.01 17.77 6.93
CA LEU A 119 -10.04 18.67 8.10
C LEU A 119 -8.66 19.05 8.63
N HIS A 120 -7.65 18.21 8.37
CA HIS A 120 -6.30 18.41 8.87
C HIS A 120 -5.28 17.80 7.90
N ARG A 121 -4.00 18.16 8.03
CA ARG A 121 -2.94 17.69 7.11
C ARG A 121 -2.86 16.16 6.98
N MET A 122 -3.20 15.44 8.04
CA MET A 122 -3.25 13.98 8.09
C MET A 122 -4.37 13.34 7.24
N SER A 123 -5.29 14.15 6.70
CA SER A 123 -6.37 13.67 5.83
C SER A 123 -5.90 13.44 4.39
N ILE A 124 -4.64 13.76 4.09
CA ILE A 124 -3.94 13.43 2.84
C ILE A 124 -2.54 12.92 3.20
N MET A 125 -2.21 11.71 2.75
CA MET A 125 -0.90 11.10 2.98
C MET A 125 -0.47 10.33 1.73
N ALA A 126 0.83 10.14 1.60
CA ALA A 126 1.42 9.33 0.54
C ALA A 126 1.45 7.85 0.95
N HIS A 127 1.02 7.01 0.01
CA HIS A 127 1.05 5.55 0.08
C HIS A 127 1.77 4.99 -1.13
N GLU A 128 2.31 3.80 -0.99
CA GLU A 128 2.83 3.00 -2.09
C GLU A 128 1.70 2.17 -2.70
N VAL A 129 1.66 2.07 -4.03
CA VAL A 129 0.64 1.31 -4.73
C VAL A 129 0.90 -0.17 -4.58
N LYS A 130 -0.16 -0.92 -4.26
CA LYS A 130 -0.21 -2.37 -4.43
C LYS A 130 -1.36 -2.71 -5.37
N ILE A 131 -1.03 -3.16 -6.56
CA ILE A 131 -2.00 -3.59 -7.57
C ILE A 131 -2.69 -4.86 -7.07
N MET A 132 -4.02 -4.85 -7.12
CA MET A 132 -4.84 -5.97 -6.66
C MET A 132 -6.07 -6.18 -7.54
N ASP A 133 -6.59 -7.40 -7.51
CA ASP A 133 -7.88 -7.71 -8.10
C ASP A 133 -9.02 -7.06 -7.32
N GLY A 134 -10.09 -6.70 -8.03
CA GLY A 134 -11.30 -6.12 -7.45
C GLY A 134 -11.68 -4.80 -8.11
N ARG A 135 -12.56 -4.07 -7.42
CA ARG A 135 -13.10 -2.77 -7.87
C ARG A 135 -13.15 -1.76 -6.73
N THR A 136 -12.23 -1.87 -5.78
CA THR A 136 -12.27 -1.11 -4.54
C THR A 136 -10.86 -0.72 -4.14
N PHE A 137 -10.66 0.48 -3.61
CA PHE A 137 -9.42 0.76 -2.90
C PHE A 137 -9.38 -0.07 -1.62
N ARG A 138 -8.20 -0.54 -1.22
CA ARG A 138 -8.01 -1.29 0.02
C ARG A 138 -6.97 -0.56 0.88
N LEU A 139 -7.27 -0.38 2.16
CA LEU A 139 -6.38 0.29 3.11
C LEU A 139 -6.27 -0.52 4.39
N ASN A 140 -5.19 -0.29 5.13
CA ASN A 140 -4.98 -0.94 6.43
C ASN A 140 -5.95 -0.37 7.49
N LEU A 141 -6.62 -1.23 8.25
CA LEU A 141 -7.56 -0.80 9.29
C LEU A 141 -6.97 0.17 10.32
N THR A 142 -5.67 0.09 10.60
CA THR A 142 -5.02 0.97 11.58
C THR A 142 -4.87 2.41 11.09
N ILE A 143 -4.99 2.66 9.78
CA ILE A 143 -4.91 4.01 9.18
C ILE A 143 -6.28 4.69 9.02
N CYS A 144 -7.38 4.04 9.42
CA CYS A 144 -8.71 4.64 9.39
C CYS A 144 -8.84 5.92 10.21
N PRO A 145 -8.28 6.02 11.45
CA PRO A 145 -8.52 7.19 12.29
C PRO A 145 -8.04 8.52 11.69
N PRO A 146 -6.82 8.63 11.10
CA PRO A 146 -6.42 9.84 10.38
C PRO A 146 -7.34 10.25 9.23
N TYR A 147 -7.93 9.29 8.51
CA TYR A 147 -8.86 9.63 7.44
C TYR A 147 -10.28 9.90 7.94
N ASN A 148 -10.54 9.62 9.22
CA ASN A 148 -11.88 9.52 9.78
C ASN A 148 -12.78 8.61 8.92
N ALA A 149 -12.19 7.55 8.35
CA ALA A 149 -12.84 6.67 7.40
C ALA A 149 -13.51 5.51 8.13
N ASP A 150 -14.70 5.16 7.67
CA ASP A 150 -15.37 3.90 7.95
C ASP A 150 -15.48 3.06 6.67
N PHE A 151 -16.24 1.96 6.72
CA PHE A 151 -16.39 1.03 5.60
C PHE A 151 -17.86 0.75 5.29
N ASP A 152 -18.74 1.71 5.58
CA ASP A 152 -20.18 1.59 5.31
C ASP A 152 -20.56 2.02 3.87
N GLY A 153 -19.58 2.49 3.10
CA GLY A 153 -19.80 3.04 1.76
C GLY A 153 -18.87 4.21 1.42
N ASP A 154 -18.00 4.62 2.35
CA ASP A 154 -17.03 5.70 2.17
C ASP A 154 -16.27 5.67 0.83
N GLU A 155 -16.19 6.85 0.20
CA GLU A 155 -15.44 7.12 -1.01
C GLU A 155 -14.17 7.93 -0.69
N MET A 156 -13.06 7.56 -1.33
CA MET A 156 -11.77 8.23 -1.15
C MET A 156 -11.12 8.51 -2.51
N ASN A 157 -10.31 9.56 -2.54
CA ASN A 157 -9.65 10.04 -3.73
C ASN A 157 -8.20 9.58 -3.78
N LEU A 158 -7.75 9.27 -4.99
CA LEU A 158 -6.38 8.88 -5.29
C LEU A 158 -5.79 9.88 -6.29
N HIS A 159 -4.66 10.46 -5.94
CA HIS A 159 -3.93 11.41 -6.77
C HIS A 159 -2.56 10.85 -7.10
N VAL A 160 -2.17 10.98 -8.37
CA VAL A 160 -0.85 10.53 -8.85
C VAL A 160 0.01 11.77 -9.14
N PRO A 161 1.05 12.04 -8.33
CA PRO A 161 2.05 13.06 -8.63
C PRO A 161 2.74 12.76 -9.96
N GLN A 162 2.76 13.75 -10.86
CA GLN A 162 3.22 13.53 -12.24
C GLN A 162 4.71 13.85 -12.43
N SER A 163 5.23 14.89 -11.77
CA SER A 163 6.65 15.22 -11.84
C SER A 163 7.46 14.38 -10.84
N GLU A 164 8.74 14.18 -11.12
CA GLU A 164 9.64 13.48 -10.20
C GLU A 164 9.79 14.27 -8.90
N GLU A 165 9.88 15.59 -8.98
CA GLU A 165 10.04 16.45 -7.81
C GLU A 165 8.87 16.32 -6.84
N ALA A 166 7.63 16.28 -7.36
CA ALA A 166 6.44 16.11 -6.55
C ALA A 166 6.33 14.69 -5.96
N ARG A 167 6.84 13.67 -6.66
CA ARG A 167 6.94 12.31 -6.11
C ARG A 167 7.95 12.27 -4.98
N THR A 168 9.15 12.83 -5.16
CA THR A 168 10.19 12.90 -4.13
C THR A 168 9.74 13.69 -2.91
N GLU A 169 9.07 14.83 -3.11
CA GLU A 169 8.52 15.62 -2.00
C GLU A 169 7.48 14.82 -1.21
N ALA A 170 6.53 14.19 -1.90
CA ALA A 170 5.54 13.33 -1.26
C ALA A 170 6.18 12.14 -0.55
N GLU A 171 7.25 11.59 -1.12
CA GLU A 171 7.98 10.46 -0.56
C GLU A 171 8.64 10.83 0.77
N LEU A 172 9.28 12.00 0.81
CA LEU A 172 10.04 12.46 1.98
C LEU A 172 9.14 13.05 3.07
N LEU A 173 8.07 13.75 2.68
CA LEU A 173 7.29 14.58 3.61
C LEU A 173 5.91 14.01 3.94
N LEU A 174 5.34 13.18 3.07
CA LEU A 174 3.93 12.77 3.18
C LEU A 174 3.74 11.27 3.40
N LYS A 175 4.81 10.45 3.39
CA LYS A 175 4.72 9.00 3.64
C LYS A 175 4.03 8.71 4.96
N VAL A 176 3.01 7.86 4.93
CA VAL A 176 2.16 7.51 6.08
C VAL A 176 2.94 7.11 7.35
N GLN A 177 4.06 6.39 7.19
CA GLN A 177 4.90 5.93 8.29
C GLN A 177 5.58 7.07 9.08
N GLU A 178 5.78 8.23 8.46
CA GLU A 178 6.37 9.42 9.10
C GLU A 178 5.31 10.21 9.90
N HIS A 179 4.05 9.78 9.83
CA HIS A 179 2.89 10.48 10.38
C HIS A 179 2.14 9.65 11.43
N MET A 180 2.85 8.80 12.17
CA MET A 180 2.28 7.98 13.26
C MET A 180 1.72 8.80 14.41
N LEU A 181 2.31 9.98 14.68
CA LEU A 181 1.91 10.88 15.76
C LEU A 181 1.03 12.02 15.26
N SER A 182 -0.03 12.32 15.99
CA SER A 182 -0.88 13.46 15.70
C SER A 182 -0.17 14.78 16.01
N PRO A 183 -0.13 15.75 15.08
CA PRO A 183 0.40 17.08 15.37
C PRO A 183 -0.45 17.85 16.39
N ARG A 184 -1.71 17.46 16.62
CA ARG A 184 -2.63 18.17 17.52
C ARG A 184 -2.30 17.91 19.00
N PHE A 185 -1.95 16.68 19.35
CA PHE A 185 -1.81 16.25 20.75
C PHE A 185 -0.52 15.45 21.02
N GLY A 186 0.34 15.24 20.01
CA GLY A 186 1.64 14.60 20.17
C GLY A 186 1.60 13.10 20.47
N GLY A 187 0.43 12.47 20.41
CA GLY A 187 0.24 11.03 20.66
C GLY A 187 -0.02 10.23 19.39
N PRO A 188 0.05 8.89 19.47
CA PRO A 188 -0.20 8.01 18.32
C PRO A 188 -1.66 8.14 17.86
N ILE A 189 -1.85 8.38 16.56
CA ILE A 189 -3.18 8.41 15.91
C ILE A 189 -3.43 7.16 15.06
N ILE A 190 -2.36 6.54 14.56
CA ILE A 190 -2.41 5.26 13.84
C ILE A 190 -2.29 4.13 14.86
N GLY A 191 -3.24 3.20 14.86
CA GLY A 191 -3.24 2.11 15.82
C GLY A 191 -4.37 1.11 15.63
N GLY A 192 -4.24 -0.05 16.27
CA GLY A 192 -5.27 -1.07 16.29
C GLY A 192 -6.46 -0.61 17.14
N ILE A 193 -7.66 -0.61 16.55
CA ILE A 193 -8.93 -0.31 17.22
C ILE A 193 -9.83 -1.56 17.26
N GLN A 194 -10.92 -1.51 18.03
CA GLN A 194 -11.98 -2.54 18.04
C GLN A 194 -11.43 -3.98 18.20
N ASP A 195 -11.47 -4.79 17.15
CA ASP A 195 -11.05 -6.20 17.14
C ASP A 195 -9.58 -6.40 17.57
N PHE A 196 -8.71 -5.45 17.24
CA PHE A 196 -7.30 -5.51 17.67
C PHE A 196 -7.21 -5.47 19.19
N ILE A 197 -7.99 -4.61 19.85
CA ILE A 197 -7.99 -4.45 21.31
C ILE A 197 -8.54 -5.73 21.96
N SER A 198 -9.69 -6.21 21.50
CA SER A 198 -10.32 -7.44 22.01
C SER A 198 -9.41 -8.65 21.86
N THR A 199 -8.75 -8.78 20.69
CA THR A 199 -7.84 -9.89 20.40
C THR A 199 -6.59 -9.82 21.28
N VAL A 200 -5.95 -8.65 21.39
CA VAL A 200 -4.75 -8.50 22.23
C VAL A 200 -5.07 -8.74 23.70
N TYR A 201 -6.23 -8.28 24.19
CA TYR A 201 -6.68 -8.55 25.56
C TYR A 201 -6.84 -10.06 25.83
N GLN A 202 -7.55 -10.78 24.94
CA GLN A 202 -7.71 -12.22 25.09
C GLN A 202 -6.38 -12.96 24.94
N PHE A 203 -5.58 -12.57 23.94
CA PHE A 203 -4.28 -13.16 23.63
C PHE A 203 -3.31 -13.04 24.81
N THR A 204 -3.28 -11.89 25.48
CA THR A 204 -2.38 -11.61 26.62
C THR A 204 -3.01 -11.92 27.99
N SER A 205 -4.18 -12.55 28.03
CA SER A 205 -4.81 -13.00 29.29
C SER A 205 -3.98 -14.09 29.98
N LYS A 206 -4.17 -14.26 31.30
CA LYS A 206 -3.40 -15.26 32.08
C LYS A 206 -3.70 -16.70 31.64
N ASP A 207 -4.91 -16.95 31.18
CA ASP A 207 -5.40 -18.28 30.82
C ASP A 207 -5.09 -18.63 29.35
N SER A 208 -4.49 -17.70 28.60
CA SER A 208 -4.14 -17.86 27.20
C SER A 208 -2.84 -18.65 27.05
N VAL A 209 -2.98 -19.92 26.67
CA VAL A 209 -1.87 -20.87 26.46
C VAL A 209 -1.96 -21.53 25.09
N TYR A 210 -0.82 -21.64 24.41
CA TYR A 210 -0.72 -22.17 23.06
C TYR A 210 0.27 -23.33 23.00
N ASN A 211 -0.03 -24.34 22.19
CA ASN A 211 0.93 -25.41 21.90
C ASN A 211 2.09 -24.90 21.03
N ILE A 212 3.13 -25.72 20.87
CA ILE A 212 4.32 -25.36 20.09
C ILE A 212 4.01 -25.02 18.62
N LYS A 213 3.08 -25.74 17.98
CA LYS A 213 2.75 -25.54 16.55
C LYS A 213 2.06 -24.18 16.34
N ASP A 214 1.08 -23.88 17.17
CA ASP A 214 0.36 -22.60 17.14
C ASP A 214 1.29 -21.45 17.51
N THR A 215 2.18 -21.65 18.48
CA THR A 215 3.20 -20.66 18.86
C THR A 215 4.10 -20.32 17.68
N LEU A 216 4.71 -21.31 17.04
CA LEU A 216 5.57 -21.09 15.86
C LEU A 216 4.81 -20.41 14.72
N LYS A 217 3.56 -20.80 14.49
CA LYS A 217 2.70 -20.17 13.49
C LYS A 217 2.44 -18.69 13.81
N LEU A 218 2.15 -18.36 15.06
CA LEU A 218 1.91 -16.99 15.50
C LEU A 218 3.18 -16.12 15.39
N LEU A 219 4.33 -16.66 15.80
CA LEU A 219 5.62 -15.96 15.70
C LEU A 219 6.00 -15.70 14.23
N TYR A 220 5.75 -16.68 13.35
CA TYR A 220 5.96 -16.53 11.91
C TYR A 220 5.03 -15.49 11.30
N LEU A 221 3.73 -15.53 11.62
CA LEU A 221 2.76 -14.53 11.15
C LEU A 221 3.06 -13.12 11.69
N GLY A 222 3.61 -13.03 12.90
CA GLY A 222 4.08 -11.79 13.52
C GLY A 222 5.38 -11.26 12.95
N ARG A 223 5.99 -11.94 11.96
CA ARG A 223 7.25 -11.53 11.31
C ARG A 223 8.41 -11.29 12.28
N ILE A 224 8.46 -12.06 13.37
CA ILE A 224 9.54 -11.93 14.35
C ILE A 224 10.89 -12.25 13.72
N PHE A 225 10.96 -13.26 12.85
CA PHE A 225 12.20 -13.64 12.17
C PHE A 225 12.70 -12.57 11.18
N ASP A 226 11.84 -11.67 10.72
CA ASP A 226 12.25 -10.52 9.89
C ASP A 226 12.92 -9.44 10.75
N THR A 227 12.47 -9.28 11.99
CA THR A 227 12.94 -8.23 12.93
C THR A 227 14.09 -8.73 13.81
N ASN A 228 14.09 -10.03 14.13
CA ASN A 228 15.07 -10.72 14.95
C ASN A 228 15.36 -12.11 14.33
N PRO A 229 16.27 -12.18 13.34
CA PRO A 229 16.60 -13.42 12.64
C PRO A 229 17.16 -14.53 13.55
N ASP A 230 17.84 -14.14 14.63
CA ASP A 230 18.46 -15.05 15.60
C ASP A 230 17.46 -15.55 16.66
N PHE A 231 16.20 -15.14 16.58
CA PHE A 231 15.17 -15.57 17.53
C PHE A 231 15.02 -17.10 17.52
N SER A 232 15.17 -17.72 18.69
CA SER A 232 14.91 -19.13 18.87
C SER A 232 13.71 -19.34 19.79
N ILE A 233 12.91 -20.37 19.52
CA ILE A 233 11.82 -20.74 20.43
C ILE A 233 12.34 -21.13 21.83
N ILE A 234 13.63 -21.50 21.94
CA ILE A 234 14.30 -21.79 23.21
C ILE A 234 14.35 -20.54 24.11
N ASP A 235 14.29 -19.34 23.52
CA ASP A 235 14.26 -18.08 24.25
C ASP A 235 12.92 -17.86 24.97
N LEU A 236 11.87 -18.63 24.62
CA LEU A 236 10.58 -18.58 25.30
C LEU A 236 10.51 -19.62 26.42
N THR A 237 10.17 -19.16 27.63
CA THR A 237 9.91 -20.07 28.75
C THR A 237 8.50 -20.66 28.64
N PRO A 238 8.36 -22.00 28.57
CA PRO A 238 7.05 -22.64 28.58
C PRO A 238 6.38 -22.55 29.96
N VAL A 239 5.06 -22.43 29.98
CA VAL A 239 4.23 -22.42 31.19
C VAL A 239 4.06 -23.82 31.75
N THR A 240 3.98 -24.82 30.87
CA THR A 240 3.83 -26.24 31.22
C THR A 240 4.61 -27.06 30.21
N THR A 241 5.27 -28.12 30.65
CA THR A 241 6.08 -29.02 29.81
C THR A 241 5.45 -30.40 29.59
N ASP A 242 4.45 -30.77 30.39
CA ASP A 242 3.77 -32.07 30.36
C ASP A 242 2.26 -31.88 30.05
N PRO A 243 1.65 -32.60 29.09
CA PRO A 243 2.23 -33.59 28.17
C PRO A 243 3.02 -33.00 26.99
N GLU A 244 2.84 -31.71 26.71
CA GLU A 244 3.59 -30.99 25.68
C GLU A 244 3.91 -29.56 26.16
N PRO A 245 5.02 -28.96 25.69
CA PRO A 245 5.34 -27.57 25.95
C PRO A 245 4.23 -26.61 25.49
N LYS A 246 3.73 -25.80 26.44
CA LYS A 246 2.77 -24.73 26.18
C LYS A 246 3.36 -23.38 26.52
N TYR A 247 3.06 -22.38 25.72
CA TYR A 247 3.57 -21.01 25.86
C TYR A 247 2.43 -20.05 26.16
N SER A 248 2.67 -19.10 27.07
CA SER A 248 1.69 -18.05 27.35
C SER A 248 1.64 -17.07 26.18
N GLY A 249 0.44 -16.60 25.83
CA GLY A 249 0.30 -15.52 24.86
C GLY A 249 1.05 -14.23 25.26
N LYS A 250 1.27 -13.99 26.56
CA LYS A 250 2.15 -12.89 27.02
C LYS A 250 3.59 -13.06 26.57
N SER A 251 4.15 -14.26 26.68
CA SER A 251 5.53 -14.55 26.27
C SER A 251 5.67 -14.39 24.76
N ILE A 252 4.68 -14.89 23.99
CA ILE A 252 4.64 -14.75 22.54
C ILE A 252 4.52 -13.27 22.13
N PHE A 253 3.65 -12.51 22.80
CA PHE A 253 3.49 -11.08 22.54
C PHE A 253 4.76 -10.29 22.88
N SER A 254 5.43 -10.64 23.98
CA SER A 254 6.67 -9.99 24.42
C SER A 254 7.81 -10.15 23.42
N ALA A 255 7.83 -11.25 22.66
CA ALA A 255 8.83 -11.48 21.61
C ALA A 255 8.74 -10.48 20.44
N LEU A 256 7.65 -9.73 20.31
CA LEU A 256 7.50 -8.68 19.30
C LEU A 256 8.25 -7.39 19.64
N PHE A 257 8.68 -7.22 20.89
CA PHE A 257 9.27 -5.97 21.37
C PHE A 257 10.79 -6.07 21.57
N PRO A 258 11.52 -4.94 21.47
CA PRO A 258 12.91 -4.86 21.88
C PRO A 258 13.08 -5.26 23.35
N LYS A 259 14.18 -5.97 23.67
CA LYS A 259 14.46 -6.49 25.02
C LYS A 259 14.66 -5.39 26.08
N ASP A 260 14.96 -4.17 25.64
CA ASP A 260 15.22 -2.99 26.47
C ASP A 260 13.99 -2.06 26.61
N LEU A 261 12.86 -2.40 25.98
CA LEU A 261 11.64 -1.62 26.09
C LEU A 261 11.04 -1.73 27.49
N ASN A 262 10.99 -0.61 28.21
CA ASN A 262 10.35 -0.50 29.51
C ASN A 262 9.19 0.50 29.43
N LEU A 263 7.98 0.05 29.73
CA LEU A 263 6.79 0.90 29.83
C LEU A 263 6.52 1.17 31.32
N ARG A 264 6.40 2.45 31.68
CA ARG A 264 6.08 2.90 33.05
C ARG A 264 4.61 3.21 33.19
#